data_AF-A0A7L5AIS9-F1
#
_entry.id   AF-A0A7L5AIS9-F1
#
_cell.length_a   1.000
_cell.length_b   1.000
_cell.length_c   1.000
_cell.angle_alpha   90.00
_cell.angle_beta   90.00
_cell.angle_gamma   90.00
#
_symmetry.space_group_name_H-M   'P 1'
#
loop_
_entity.id
_entity.type
_entity.pdbx_description
1 polymer ?
#
loop_
_entity_poly.entity_id
_entity_poly.type
_entity_poly.pdbx_seq_one_letter_code
_entity_poly.pdbx_strand_id
1 'polypeptide(L)'
;MAEHDRGDLVRIWRIALVVLGVALLVVGGLVLLQDVAPKRYGGILLWFAGALVIHDGIIAGLVIAVNLTLRKAGRRVPFGVLVIIQGAIVVGAIMALIVFPQIVKQGIGTLNPTILPLDYAANLVLFYGVLAAATAVTIAVYLRARPQSRRRRTNNDAINRARD
;
A
#
# COMPACT_ATOMS: atom_id res chain seq x y z
N MET A 1 -20.80 -27.12 -13.02
CA MET A 1 -19.65 -27.78 -12.35
C MET A 1 -18.59 -26.77 -11.86
N ALA A 2 -18.16 -25.78 -12.66
CA ALA A 2 -17.13 -24.79 -12.27
C ALA A 2 -17.52 -23.77 -11.15
N GLU A 3 -18.79 -23.66 -10.79
CA GLU A 3 -19.25 -22.71 -9.76
C GLU A 3 -19.11 -23.28 -8.34
N HIS A 4 -19.27 -24.60 -8.19
CA HIS A 4 -19.08 -25.31 -6.91
C HIS A 4 -17.61 -25.26 -6.46
N ASP A 5 -16.70 -25.51 -7.41
CA ASP A 5 -15.24 -25.51 -7.20
C ASP A 5 -14.69 -24.14 -6.72
N ARG A 6 -15.23 -23.02 -7.25
CA ARG A 6 -14.84 -21.67 -6.80
C ARG A 6 -15.26 -21.37 -5.36
N GLY A 7 -16.43 -21.88 -4.93
CA GLY A 7 -16.92 -21.70 -3.57
C GLY A 7 -16.05 -22.43 -2.55
N ASP A 8 -15.64 -23.65 -2.87
CA ASP A 8 -14.77 -24.46 -2.03
C ASP A 8 -13.37 -23.85 -1.92
N LEU A 9 -12.81 -23.36 -3.03
CA LEU A 9 -11.52 -22.65 -3.03
C LEU A 9 -11.55 -21.40 -2.14
N VAL A 10 -12.59 -20.55 -2.26
CA VAL A 10 -12.71 -19.33 -1.41
C VAL A 10 -12.80 -19.71 0.06
N ARG A 11 -13.55 -20.76 0.39
CA ARG A 11 -13.68 -21.25 1.77
C ARG A 11 -12.37 -21.80 2.31
N ILE A 12 -11.63 -22.58 1.51
CA ILE A 12 -10.31 -23.11 1.88
C ILE A 12 -9.34 -21.95 2.13
N TRP A 13 -9.23 -20.99 1.21
CA TRP A 13 -8.35 -19.83 1.39
C TRP A 13 -8.73 -19.01 2.61
N ARG A 14 -10.03 -18.81 2.86
CA ARG A 14 -10.49 -18.08 4.04
C ARG A 14 -10.08 -18.80 5.33
N ILE A 15 -10.29 -20.11 5.41
CA ILE A 15 -9.90 -20.91 6.57
C ILE A 15 -8.37 -20.87 6.72
N ALA A 16 -7.62 -21.05 5.63
CA ALA A 16 -6.16 -21.01 5.65
C ALA A 16 -5.63 -19.68 6.18
N LEU A 17 -6.17 -18.55 5.72
CA LEU A 17 -5.80 -17.22 6.18
C LEU A 17 -6.16 -16.98 7.65
N VAL A 18 -7.33 -17.46 8.10
CA VAL A 18 -7.73 -17.38 9.51
C VAL A 18 -6.80 -18.20 10.38
N VAL A 19 -6.52 -19.46 10.01
CA VAL A 19 -5.61 -20.35 10.75
C VAL A 19 -4.21 -19.76 10.80
N LEU A 20 -3.69 -19.26 9.68
CA LEU A 20 -2.41 -18.60 9.61
C LEU A 20 -2.36 -17.35 10.50
N GLY A 21 -3.40 -16.51 10.45
CA GLY A 21 -3.50 -15.31 11.28
C GLY A 21 -3.52 -15.63 12.78
N VAL A 22 -4.31 -16.63 13.18
CA VAL A 22 -4.35 -17.10 14.58
C VAL A 22 -3.00 -17.69 15.00
N ALA A 23 -2.37 -18.50 14.15
CA ALA A 23 -1.04 -19.06 14.44
C ALA A 23 0.00 -17.95 14.67
N LEU A 24 0.00 -16.92 13.81
CA LEU A 24 0.89 -15.76 13.96
C LEU A 24 0.61 -14.96 15.24
N LEU A 25 -0.66 -14.78 15.62
CA LEU A 25 -1.03 -14.11 16.87
C LEU A 25 -0.58 -14.91 18.10
N VAL A 26 -0.73 -16.24 18.09
CA VAL A 26 -0.26 -17.11 19.17
C VAL A 26 1.25 -17.04 19.29
N VAL A 27 1.98 -17.18 18.18
CA VAL A 27 3.44 -17.06 18.17
C VAL A 27 3.88 -15.69 18.67
N GLY A 28 3.29 -14.61 18.16
CA GLY A 28 3.60 -13.25 18.62
C GLY A 28 3.31 -13.04 20.11
N GLY A 29 2.21 -13.59 20.62
CA GLY A 29 1.87 -13.55 22.04
C GLY A 29 2.87 -14.32 22.91
N LEU A 30 3.32 -15.49 22.46
CA LEU A 30 4.34 -16.26 23.18
C LEU A 30 5.67 -15.51 23.25
N VAL A 31 6.14 -14.97 22.12
CA VAL A 31 7.36 -14.13 22.07
C VAL A 31 7.23 -12.92 23.00
N LEU A 32 6.07 -12.26 23.02
CA LEU A 32 5.83 -11.11 23.91
C LEU A 32 5.92 -11.50 25.39
N LEU A 33 5.42 -12.68 25.77
CA LEU A 33 5.44 -13.14 27.16
C LEU A 33 6.83 -13.67 27.57
N GLN A 34 7.57 -14.29 26.65
CA GLN A 34 8.85 -14.94 26.94
C GLN A 34 10.03 -13.98 26.86
N ASP A 35 10.06 -13.08 25.86
CA ASP A 35 11.26 -12.31 25.52
C ASP A 35 11.16 -10.81 25.91
N VAL A 36 9.97 -10.33 26.25
CA VAL A 36 9.75 -8.90 26.53
C VAL A 36 9.43 -8.66 28.00
N ALA A 37 10.27 -7.85 28.65
CA ALA A 37 10.04 -7.42 30.02
C ALA A 37 8.68 -6.68 30.18
N PRO A 38 7.86 -6.98 31.20
CA PRO A 38 6.51 -6.40 31.36
C PRO A 38 6.46 -4.88 31.38
N LYS A 39 7.52 -4.22 31.85
CA LYS A 39 7.65 -2.76 31.85
C LYS A 39 7.58 -2.14 30.44
N ARG A 40 7.82 -2.92 29.38
CA ARG A 40 7.77 -2.45 27.98
C ARG A 40 6.42 -2.64 27.30
N TYR A 41 5.47 -3.35 27.92
CA TYR A 41 4.16 -3.63 27.32
C TYR A 41 3.37 -2.36 27.03
N GLY A 42 3.46 -1.34 27.89
CA GLY A 42 2.80 -0.06 27.65
C GLY A 42 3.30 0.65 26.39
N GLY A 43 4.61 0.64 26.15
CA GLY A 43 5.20 1.22 24.94
C GLY A 43 4.80 0.45 23.67
N ILE A 44 4.73 -0.88 23.76
CA ILE A 44 4.28 -1.74 22.66
C ILE A 44 2.80 -1.46 22.36
N LEU A 45 1.95 -1.40 23.38
CA LEU A 45 0.52 -1.12 23.22
C LEU A 45 0.30 0.25 22.59
N LEU A 46 1.01 1.28 23.06
CA LEU A 46 0.95 2.63 22.49
C LEU A 46 1.38 2.63 21.02
N TRP A 47 2.46 1.92 20.68
CA TRP A 47 2.92 1.81 19.30
C TRP A 47 1.92 1.08 18.41
N PHE A 48 1.36 -0.05 18.87
CA PHE A 48 0.32 -0.78 18.14
C PHE A 48 -0.93 0.07 17.92
N ALA A 49 -1.39 0.78 18.96
CA ALA A 49 -2.53 1.67 18.85
C ALA A 49 -2.26 2.83 17.87
N GLY A 50 -1.08 3.45 17.96
CA GLY A 50 -0.65 4.49 17.03
C GLY A 50 -0.56 4.00 15.59
N ALA A 51 0.04 2.82 15.37
CA ALA A 51 0.12 2.18 14.08
C ALA A 51 -1.26 1.89 13.48
N LEU A 52 -2.21 1.39 14.28
CA LEU A 52 -3.58 1.13 13.85
C LEU A 52 -4.30 2.43 13.43
N VAL A 53 -4.20 3.49 14.23
CA VAL A 53 -4.80 4.79 13.93
C VAL A 53 -4.21 5.39 12.66
N ILE A 54 -2.88 5.35 12.51
CA ILE A 54 -2.22 5.84 11.30
C ILE A 54 -2.66 5.01 10.09
N HIS A 55 -2.64 3.68 10.20
CA HIS A 55 -2.95 2.79 9.09
C HIS A 55 -4.42 2.90 8.64
N ASP A 56 -5.36 2.75 9.55
CA ASP A 56 -6.78 2.66 9.20
C ASP A 56 -7.45 4.04 9.15
N GLY A 57 -7.03 4.96 10.02
CA GLY A 57 -7.59 6.32 10.05
C GLY A 57 -6.98 7.22 8.98
N ILE A 58 -5.65 7.29 8.93
CA ILE A 58 -4.95 8.27 8.09
C ILE A 58 -4.72 7.73 6.68
N ILE A 59 -4.15 6.53 6.52
CA ILE A 59 -3.83 6.00 5.16
C ILE A 59 -5.13 5.73 4.40
N ALA A 60 -6.09 5.00 4.99
CA ALA A 60 -7.35 4.73 4.32
C ALA A 60 -8.12 6.03 4.04
N GLY A 61 -8.14 6.96 5.00
CA GLY A 61 -8.72 8.29 4.84
C GLY A 61 -8.10 9.08 3.69
N LEU A 62 -6.77 9.09 3.57
CA LEU A 62 -6.04 9.75 2.49
C LEU A 62 -6.34 9.11 1.13
N VAL A 63 -6.38 7.78 1.05
CA VAL A 63 -6.73 7.05 -0.16
C VAL A 63 -8.15 7.39 -0.63
N ILE A 64 -9.10 7.49 0.31
CA ILE A 64 -10.48 7.91 0.05
C ILE A 64 -10.50 9.38 -0.41
N ALA A 65 -9.79 10.27 0.29
CA ALA A 65 -9.73 11.69 -0.04
C ALA A 65 -9.14 11.93 -1.44
N VAL A 66 -8.07 11.22 -1.81
CA VAL A 66 -7.48 11.26 -3.16
C VAL A 66 -8.48 10.81 -4.20
N ASN A 67 -9.19 9.70 -3.95
CA ASN A 67 -10.20 9.19 -4.85
C ASN A 67 -11.37 10.19 -5.02
N LEU A 68 -11.83 10.81 -3.94
CA LEU A 68 -12.90 11.83 -3.96
C LEU A 68 -12.45 13.10 -4.67
N THR A 69 -11.25 13.61 -4.38
CA THR A 69 -10.72 14.85 -4.95
C THR A 69 -10.49 14.71 -6.44
N LEU A 70 -9.95 13.58 -6.91
CA LEU A 70 -9.77 13.33 -8.33
C LEU A 70 -11.09 13.10 -9.08
N ARG A 71 -12.09 12.47 -8.45
CA ARG A 71 -13.45 12.34 -9.01
C ARG A 71 -14.13 13.71 -9.13
N LYS A 72 -14.01 14.56 -8.11
CA LYS A 72 -14.58 15.91 -8.07
C LYS A 72 -13.87 16.86 -9.03
N ALA A 73 -12.58 16.67 -9.29
CA ALA A 73 -11.79 17.45 -10.24
C ALA A 73 -12.21 17.26 -11.71
N GLY A 74 -13.22 16.43 -12.00
CA GLY A 74 -13.97 16.42 -13.27
C GLY A 74 -13.18 16.02 -14.52
N ARG A 75 -11.89 15.70 -14.39
CA ARG A 75 -11.04 15.29 -15.51
C ARG A 75 -11.11 13.78 -15.67
N ARG A 76 -11.13 13.35 -16.93
CA ARG A 76 -11.10 11.97 -17.42
C ARG A 76 -9.82 11.22 -16.99
N VAL A 77 -9.50 11.18 -15.70
CA VAL A 77 -8.33 10.47 -15.18
C VAL A 77 -8.63 8.97 -15.29
N PRO A 78 -7.81 8.21 -16.02
CA PRO A 78 -7.97 6.77 -16.11
C PRO A 78 -7.96 6.10 -14.74
N PHE A 79 -8.84 5.12 -14.53
CA PHE A 79 -8.86 4.32 -13.31
C PHE A 79 -7.48 3.73 -12.96
N GLY A 80 -6.70 3.30 -13.97
CA GLY A 80 -5.34 2.78 -13.72
C GLY A 80 -4.39 3.79 -13.09
N VAL A 81 -4.51 5.09 -13.40
CA VAL A 81 -3.68 6.14 -12.78
C VAL A 81 -4.03 6.29 -11.30
N LEU A 82 -5.32 6.19 -10.94
CA LEU A 82 -5.76 6.19 -9.55
C LEU A 82 -5.13 5.05 -8.76
N VAL A 83 -5.19 3.83 -9.30
CA VAL A 83 -4.62 2.64 -8.66
C VAL A 83 -3.10 2.78 -8.47
N ILE A 84 -2.39 3.33 -9.46
CA ILE A 84 -0.94 3.57 -9.36
C ILE A 84 -0.62 4.56 -8.23
N ILE A 85 -1.34 5.69 -8.16
CA ILE A 85 -1.14 6.70 -7.11
C ILE A 85 -1.48 6.13 -5.73
N GLN A 86 -2.58 5.36 -5.62
CA GLN A 86 -2.95 4.71 -4.37
C GLN A 86 -1.88 3.72 -3.91
N GLY A 87 -1.35 2.91 -4.83
CA GLY A 87 -0.23 2.01 -4.53
C GLY A 87 0.98 2.76 -4.00
N ALA A 88 1.36 3.87 -4.65
CA ALA A 88 2.48 4.70 -4.20
C ALA A 88 2.24 5.30 -2.81
N ILE A 89 1.04 5.77 -2.50
CA ILE A 89 0.68 6.29 -1.18
C ILE A 89 0.80 5.20 -0.12
N VAL A 90 0.26 4.01 -0.38
CA VAL A 90 0.31 2.89 0.57
C VAL A 90 1.75 2.45 0.82
N VAL A 91 2.54 2.27 -0.23
CA VAL A 91 3.97 1.92 -0.11
C VAL A 91 4.73 2.98 0.67
N GLY A 92 4.53 4.26 0.34
CA GLY A 92 5.15 5.38 1.02
C GLY A 92 4.80 5.46 2.51
N ALA A 93 3.55 5.20 2.86
CA ALA A 93 3.09 5.24 4.23
C ALA A 93 3.60 4.06 5.07
N ILE A 94 3.61 2.84 4.52
CA ILE A 94 4.20 1.66 5.19
C ILE A 94 5.69 1.89 5.43
N MET A 95 6.42 2.42 4.44
CA MET A 95 7.85 2.69 4.59
C MET A 95 8.12 3.73 5.69
N ALA A 96 7.31 4.80 5.77
CA ALA A 96 7.38 5.74 6.89
C ALA A 96 7.15 5.04 8.24
N LEU A 97 6.12 4.20 8.36
CA LEU A 97 5.81 3.52 9.62
C LEU A 97 6.95 2.61 10.11
N ILE A 98 7.67 1.97 9.19
CA ILE A 98 8.82 1.12 9.48
C ILE A 98 10.05 1.94 9.87
N VAL A 99 10.34 3.01 9.12
CA VAL A 99 11.59 3.79 9.28
C VAL A 99 11.47 4.81 10.42
N PHE A 100 10.28 5.33 10.71
CA PHE A 100 10.05 6.31 11.76
C PHE A 100 10.61 5.91 13.14
N PRO A 101 10.34 4.71 13.70
CA PRO A 101 10.94 4.33 14.98
C PRO A 101 12.47 4.24 14.94
N GLN A 102 13.06 3.94 13.77
CA GLN A 102 14.52 3.93 13.60
C GLN A 102 15.09 5.34 13.66
N ILE A 103 14.44 6.32 13.01
CA ILE A 103 14.81 7.74 13.06
C ILE A 103 14.70 8.26 14.50
N VAL A 104 13.58 7.98 15.19
CA VAL A 104 13.38 8.40 16.59
C VAL A 104 14.47 7.81 17.49
N LYS A 105 14.80 6.52 17.31
CA LYS A 105 15.87 5.86 18.06
C LYS A 105 17.25 6.46 17.78
N GLN A 106 17.53 6.87 16.53
CA GLN A 106 18.77 7.54 16.16
C GLN A 106 18.93 8.88 16.87
N GLY A 107 17.85 9.65 17.01
CA GLY A 107 17.86 10.95 17.71
C GLY A 107 18.04 10.86 19.22
N ILE A 108 17.59 9.77 19.86
CA ILE A 108 17.79 9.52 21.31
C ILE A 108 19.25 9.08 21.59
N GLY A 109 19.94 8.55 20.58
CA GLY A 109 21.29 8.03 20.68
C GLY A 109 21.33 6.51 20.91
N THR A 110 22.47 5.92 20.57
CA THR A 110 22.71 4.48 20.75
C THR A 110 23.99 4.28 21.56
N LEU A 111 24.03 3.25 22.40
CA LEU A 111 25.23 2.91 23.18
C LEU A 111 26.36 2.34 22.31
N ASN A 112 26.06 1.96 21.07
CA ASN A 112 27.03 1.46 20.11
C ASN A 112 26.78 2.09 18.72
N PRO A 113 27.69 2.95 18.22
CA PRO A 113 27.51 3.69 16.98
C PRO A 113 27.43 2.80 15.72
N THR A 114 27.85 1.54 15.79
CA THR A 114 27.77 0.60 14.66
C THR A 114 26.37 0.01 14.45
N ILE A 115 25.43 0.19 15.39
CA ILE A 115 24.07 -0.37 15.31
C ILE A 115 23.16 0.44 14.37
N LEU A 116 23.49 1.71 14.13
CA LEU A 116 22.69 2.65 13.33
C LEU A 116 23.61 3.50 12.43
N PRO A 117 24.40 2.89 11.53
CA PRO A 117 25.42 3.59 10.76
C PRO A 117 24.83 4.51 9.69
N LEU A 118 23.56 4.27 9.35
CA LEU A 118 22.92 4.84 8.19
C LEU A 118 22.05 6.04 8.58
N ASP A 119 22.07 7.10 7.77
CA ASP A 119 21.14 8.23 7.95
C ASP A 119 19.76 7.82 7.42
N TYR A 120 18.89 7.40 8.34
CA TYR A 120 17.54 6.92 8.00
C TYR A 120 16.64 8.05 7.50
N ALA A 121 16.88 9.29 7.92
CA ALA A 121 16.11 10.43 7.45
C ALA A 121 16.47 10.76 6.00
N ALA A 122 17.78 10.86 5.69
CA ALA A 122 18.25 11.10 4.33
C ALA A 122 17.80 9.98 3.37
N ASN A 123 17.87 8.73 3.79
CA ASN A 123 17.44 7.61 2.96
C ASN A 123 15.94 7.52 2.77
N LEU A 124 15.14 7.92 3.77
CA LEU A 124 13.69 7.99 3.61
C LEU A 124 13.31 9.07 2.59
N VAL A 125 13.98 10.22 2.61
CA VAL A 125 13.80 11.27 1.60
C VAL A 125 14.20 10.78 0.21
N LEU A 126 15.35 10.12 0.09
CA LEU A 126 15.80 9.51 -1.17
C LEU A 126 14.78 8.48 -1.68
N PHE A 127 14.28 7.63 -0.80
CA PHE A 127 13.24 6.64 -1.11
C PHE A 127 11.98 7.31 -1.65
N TYR A 128 11.49 8.38 -1.01
CA TYR A 128 10.33 9.13 -1.52
C TYR A 128 10.60 9.75 -2.89
N GLY A 129 11.83 10.25 -3.13
CA GLY A 129 12.25 10.74 -4.44
C GLY A 129 12.18 9.65 -5.52
N VAL A 130 12.74 8.48 -5.23
CA VAL A 130 12.70 7.32 -6.14
C VAL A 130 11.28 6.82 -6.36
N LEU A 131 10.47 6.73 -5.30
CA LEU A 131 9.09 6.30 -5.36
C LEU A 131 8.25 7.26 -6.21
N ALA A 132 8.42 8.57 -6.04
CA ALA A 132 7.75 9.57 -6.85
C ALA A 132 8.15 9.47 -8.33
N ALA A 133 9.45 9.31 -8.61
CA ALA A 133 9.96 9.13 -9.97
C ALA A 133 9.40 7.85 -10.63
N ALA A 134 9.45 6.72 -9.93
CA ALA A 134 8.90 5.45 -10.41
C ALA A 134 7.39 5.52 -10.66
N THR A 135 6.65 6.20 -9.77
CA THR A 135 5.21 6.44 -9.92
C THR A 135 4.93 7.28 -11.17
N ALA A 136 5.67 8.37 -11.37
CA ALA A 136 5.53 9.24 -12.54
C ALA A 136 5.83 8.50 -13.85
N VAL A 137 6.91 7.71 -13.89
CA VAL A 137 7.28 6.87 -15.05
C VAL A 137 6.17 5.86 -15.33
N THR A 138 5.66 5.18 -14.31
CA THR A 138 4.60 4.18 -14.46
C THR A 138 3.31 4.81 -15.00
N ILE A 139 2.93 5.99 -14.50
CA ILE A 139 1.79 6.76 -15.04
C ILE A 139 2.04 7.13 -16.51
N ALA A 140 3.23 7.64 -16.84
CA ALA A 140 3.57 8.03 -18.20
C ALA A 140 3.51 6.85 -19.18
N VAL A 141 4.06 5.69 -18.80
CA VAL A 141 4.00 4.45 -19.58
C VAL A 141 2.55 3.98 -19.73
N TYR A 142 1.78 3.95 -18.64
CA TYR A 142 0.37 3.55 -18.66
C TYR A 142 -0.48 4.42 -19.61
N LEU A 143 -0.26 5.74 -19.59
CA LEU A 143 -0.98 6.67 -20.45
C LEU A 143 -0.58 6.53 -21.93
N ARG A 144 0.71 6.25 -22.23
CA ARG A 144 1.19 6.00 -23.60
C ARG A 144 0.70 4.67 -24.17
N ALA A 145 0.60 3.64 -23.34
CA ALA A 145 0.19 2.30 -23.76
C ALA A 145 -1.32 2.16 -23.99
N ARG A 146 -2.15 3.15 -23.62
CA ARG A 146 -3.61 3.09 -23.83
C ARG A 146 -3.94 3.15 -25.33
N PRO A 147 -4.49 2.07 -25.92
CA PRO A 147 -4.87 2.09 -27.34
C PRO A 147 -6.04 3.05 -27.54
N GLN A 148 -5.98 3.88 -28.58
CA GLN A 148 -7.09 4.74 -29.07
C GLN A 148 -8.27 3.93 -29.65
N SER A 149 -8.54 2.73 -29.15
CA SER A 149 -9.50 1.75 -29.68
C SER A 149 -10.97 2.23 -29.70
N ARG A 150 -11.29 3.37 -29.09
CA ARG A 150 -12.57 4.06 -29.31
C ARG A 150 -12.71 4.73 -30.68
N ARG A 151 -11.61 5.10 -31.35
CA ARG A 151 -11.65 5.71 -32.69
C ARG A 151 -11.78 4.68 -33.81
N ARG A 152 -11.47 3.40 -33.53
CA ARG A 152 -11.50 2.32 -34.53
C ARG A 152 -12.88 1.67 -34.68
N ARG A 153 -13.69 1.64 -33.62
CA ARG A 153 -15.09 1.13 -33.69
C ARG A 153 -16.00 2.04 -34.52
N THR A 154 -15.94 3.35 -34.29
CA THR A 154 -16.72 4.32 -35.09
C THR A 154 -16.36 4.34 -36.56
N ASN A 155 -15.08 4.08 -36.91
CA ASN A 155 -14.67 4.04 -38.31
C ASN A 155 -15.16 2.75 -39.01
N ASN A 156 -15.12 1.61 -38.32
CA ASN A 156 -15.66 0.35 -38.86
C ASN A 156 -17.19 0.39 -39.00
N ASP A 157 -17.90 1.03 -38.06
CA ASP A 157 -19.36 1.19 -38.12
C ASP A 157 -19.78 2.14 -39.26
N ALA A 158 -18.99 3.19 -39.54
CA ALA A 158 -19.22 4.10 -40.66
C ALA A 158 -18.93 3.44 -42.01
N ILE A 159 -17.88 2.62 -42.10
CA ILE A 159 -17.53 1.88 -43.32
C ILE A 159 -18.58 0.81 -43.65
N ASN A 160 -19.10 0.10 -42.63
CA ASN A 160 -20.16 -0.89 -42.86
C ASN A 160 -21.48 -0.24 -43.30
N ARG A 161 -21.85 0.92 -42.74
CA ARG A 161 -23.05 1.66 -43.18
C ARG A 161 -22.98 2.21 -44.61
N ALA A 162 -21.79 2.44 -45.14
CA ALA A 162 -21.62 2.92 -46.52
C ALA A 162 -21.63 1.78 -47.56
N ARG A 163 -21.69 0.52 -47.10
CA ARG A 163 -21.72 -0.68 -47.93
C ARG A 163 -23.13 -1.29 -48.07
N ASP A 164 -24.08 -0.87 -47.24
CA ASP A 164 -25.49 -1.24 -47.28
C ASP A 164 -26.30 -0.17 -48.04
#